data_AF-A0A2D0N236-F1
#
_entry.id   AF-A0A2D0N236-F1
#
_cell.length_a   1.000
_cell.length_b   1.000
_cell.length_c   1.000
_cell.angle_alpha   90.00
_cell.angle_beta   90.00
_cell.angle_gamma   90.00
#
_symmetry.space_group_name_H-M   'P 1'
#
loop_
_entity.id
_entity.type
_entity.pdbx_description
1 polymer ?
#
loop_
_entity_poly.entity_id
_entity_poly.type
_entity_poly.pdbx_seq_one_letter_code
_entity_poly.pdbx_strand_id
1 'polypeptide(L)'
;MFRLVISLCLLTGCTIAALSQNEGFRFSGKVARGDYYLLRGKMDGKYDIHMYLTVQQGARCGEGWKAIQHKNGGIDGWYKYERIGQKLPITGTYLNEHSVRLFVPQTPGDTIDAITCEMENYRETFWNESDFDLTRLRWQKKGARKVRQVELEVLHDPGRDTVLLIFERPDKKPEFFNMGQLLGLPEIDKIEVIAYTRSGTSYHLLFRLEYNGWREYREYLGHLVLNEQAGIEDLRYFLSYDSWQPEKEKLIYDARHPERGIRKPE
;
A
#
# COMPACT_ATOMS: atom_id res chain seq x y z
N MET A 1 14.07 -21.79 39.45
CA MET A 1 13.91 -23.24 39.16
C MET A 1 13.75 -23.37 37.65
N PHE A 2 14.84 -23.71 36.95
CA PHE A 2 14.89 -23.77 35.48
C PHE A 2 14.16 -25.02 34.98
N ARG A 3 13.28 -24.87 33.98
CA ARG A 3 12.82 -26.01 33.16
C ARG A 3 13.41 -25.88 31.77
N LEU A 4 14.41 -26.72 31.54
CA LEU A 4 14.99 -27.05 30.25
C LEU A 4 13.97 -27.92 29.51
N VAL A 5 13.48 -27.49 28.35
CA VAL A 5 12.78 -28.38 27.40
C VAL A 5 13.65 -28.47 26.17
N ILE A 6 14.46 -29.52 26.10
CA ILE A 6 15.11 -29.97 24.88
C ILE A 6 14.07 -30.82 24.14
N SER A 7 13.58 -30.33 23.00
CA SER A 7 12.87 -31.17 22.04
C SER A 7 13.79 -31.44 20.86
N LEU A 8 14.12 -32.72 20.69
CA LEU A 8 14.88 -33.30 19.60
C LEU A 8 14.02 -33.22 18.32
N CYS A 9 14.47 -32.50 17.29
CA CYS A 9 13.95 -32.63 15.93
C CYS A 9 15.11 -33.04 15.01
N LEU A 10 15.18 -34.34 14.73
CA LEU A 10 16.01 -34.91 13.68
C LEU A 10 15.13 -35.16 12.45
N LEU A 11 15.66 -34.73 11.30
CA LEU A 11 15.33 -35.12 9.92
C LEU A 11 14.11 -34.45 9.26
N THR A 12 14.41 -33.92 8.07
CA THR A 12 13.57 -33.25 7.05
C THR A 12 13.23 -31.78 7.32
N GLY A 13 13.50 -30.96 6.30
CA GLY A 13 13.64 -29.51 6.38
C GLY A 13 12.43 -28.83 6.98
N CYS A 14 12.59 -28.37 8.21
CA CYS A 14 11.70 -27.43 8.85
C CYS A 14 12.43 -26.08 8.82
N THR A 15 11.99 -25.17 7.95
CA THR A 15 12.42 -23.77 8.00
C THR A 15 11.93 -23.22 9.33
N ILE A 16 12.85 -23.10 10.28
CA ILE A 16 12.57 -22.48 11.58
C ILE A 16 12.39 -20.99 11.30
N ALA A 17 11.13 -20.56 11.21
CA ALA A 17 10.78 -19.17 11.43
C ALA A 17 11.07 -18.85 12.90
N ALA A 18 12.29 -18.43 13.20
CA ALA A 18 12.64 -17.83 14.47
C ALA A 18 12.05 -16.41 14.51
N LEU A 19 10.72 -16.33 14.67
CA LEU A 19 10.02 -15.09 14.95
C LEU A 19 10.29 -14.72 16.41
N SER A 20 11.04 -13.63 16.62
CA SER A 20 11.04 -12.88 17.88
C SER A 20 9.62 -12.32 18.10
N GLN A 21 8.75 -13.11 18.74
CA GLN A 21 7.33 -12.77 18.94
C GLN A 21 7.07 -11.78 20.09
N ASN A 22 8.11 -11.18 20.69
CA ASN A 22 7.96 -10.37 21.91
C ASN A 22 8.27 -8.87 21.76
N GLU A 23 8.55 -8.37 20.56
CA GLU A 23 8.96 -6.97 20.39
C GLU A 23 7.79 -5.99 20.20
N GLY A 24 6.54 -6.47 20.24
CA GLY A 24 5.33 -5.64 20.09
C GLY A 24 5.12 -5.08 18.68
N PHE A 25 6.14 -5.05 17.83
CA PHE A 25 6.03 -4.64 16.44
C PHE A 25 6.15 -5.84 15.48
N ARG A 26 5.72 -5.64 14.24
CA ARG A 26 5.85 -6.63 13.17
C ARG A 26 6.06 -5.97 11.82
N PHE A 27 6.79 -6.66 10.95
CA PHE A 27 6.82 -6.39 9.52
C PHE A 27 6.05 -7.48 8.78
N SER A 28 5.31 -7.09 7.75
CA SER A 28 4.69 -8.04 6.81
C SER A 28 4.79 -7.51 5.38
N GLY A 29 4.85 -8.43 4.43
CA GLY A 29 4.88 -8.11 3.00
C GLY A 29 3.56 -8.49 2.35
N LYS A 30 3.07 -7.66 1.42
CA LYS A 30 1.89 -7.95 0.61
C LYS A 30 2.11 -7.47 -0.82
N VAL A 31 1.57 -8.22 -1.79
CA VAL A 31 1.44 -7.75 -3.17
C VAL A 31 0.00 -7.29 -3.39
N ALA A 32 -0.17 -6.01 -3.70
CA ALA A 32 -1.43 -5.45 -4.17
C ALA A 32 -1.50 -5.66 -5.69
N ARG A 33 -2.46 -6.48 -6.12
CA ARG A 33 -2.74 -6.77 -7.53
C ARG A 33 -4.13 -6.29 -7.89
N GLY A 34 -4.30 -5.73 -9.08
CA GLY A 34 -5.61 -5.46 -9.68
C GLY A 34 -5.78 -4.02 -10.17
N ASP A 35 -7.01 -3.74 -10.62
CA ASP A 35 -7.39 -2.47 -11.21
C ASP A 35 -8.02 -1.52 -10.19
N TYR A 36 -7.27 -1.19 -9.13
CA TYR A 36 -7.71 -0.25 -8.11
C TYR A 36 -6.60 0.67 -7.61
N TYR A 37 -6.99 1.85 -7.15
CA TYR A 37 -6.15 2.71 -6.35
C TYR A 37 -6.27 2.35 -4.88
N LEU A 38 -5.15 2.28 -4.18
CA LEU A 38 -5.10 2.31 -2.73
C LEU A 38 -4.42 3.61 -2.30
N LEU A 39 -5.12 4.43 -1.52
CA LEU A 39 -4.67 5.75 -1.12
C LEU A 39 -4.68 5.86 0.41
N ARG A 40 -3.74 6.61 0.96
CA ARG A 40 -3.68 6.94 2.40
C ARG A 40 -3.35 8.41 2.57
N GLY A 41 -3.88 9.06 3.59
CA GLY A 41 -3.43 10.40 3.92
C GLY A 41 -4.35 11.11 4.88
N LYS A 42 -4.46 12.43 4.76
CA LYS A 42 -5.15 13.27 5.73
C LYS A 42 -6.16 14.20 5.09
N MET A 43 -7.31 14.31 5.74
CA MET A 43 -8.30 15.36 5.49
C MET A 43 -8.09 16.49 6.51
N ASP A 44 -7.97 17.72 6.02
CA ASP A 44 -7.75 18.94 6.80
C ASP A 44 -6.47 18.89 7.66
N GLY A 45 -5.47 18.11 7.23
CA GLY A 45 -4.26 17.84 8.01
C GLY A 45 -4.49 17.10 9.33
N LYS A 46 -5.73 16.70 9.64
CA LYS A 46 -6.13 16.19 10.97
C LYS A 46 -6.66 14.77 10.95
N TYR A 47 -7.54 14.43 10.00
CA TYR A 47 -8.22 13.15 10.00
C TYR A 47 -7.53 12.21 9.03
N ASP A 48 -6.83 11.20 9.56
CA ASP A 48 -6.24 10.18 8.69
C ASP A 48 -7.32 9.31 8.06
N ILE A 49 -7.21 9.12 6.75
CA ILE A 49 -8.14 8.36 5.93
C ILE A 49 -7.41 7.41 5.00
N HIS A 50 -8.09 6.33 4.61
CA HIS A 50 -7.67 5.45 3.53
C HIS A 50 -8.80 5.39 2.51
N MET A 51 -8.45 5.32 1.23
CA MET A 51 -9.40 5.10 0.14
C MET A 51 -8.99 3.88 -0.68
N TYR A 52 -9.98 3.12 -1.11
CA TYR A 52 -9.88 2.08 -2.12
C TYR A 52 -10.84 2.46 -3.24
N LEU A 53 -10.32 2.64 -4.45
CA LEU A 53 -11.12 3.07 -5.60
C LEU A 53 -10.85 2.15 -6.80
N THR A 54 -11.86 1.46 -7.30
CA THR A 54 -11.84 0.77 -8.59
C THR A 54 -12.30 1.72 -9.67
N VAL A 55 -11.58 1.75 -10.80
CA VAL A 55 -11.94 2.57 -11.95
C VAL A 55 -12.45 1.69 -13.07
N GLN A 56 -13.66 1.96 -13.54
CA GLN A 56 -14.23 1.33 -14.72
C GLN A 56 -13.89 2.19 -15.94
N GLN A 57 -13.08 1.64 -16.85
CA GLN A 57 -12.71 2.35 -18.08
C GLN A 57 -13.95 2.65 -18.95
N GLY A 58 -13.99 3.84 -19.55
CA GLY A 58 -15.01 4.25 -20.53
C GLY A 58 -16.26 4.92 -19.97
N ALA A 59 -16.45 4.93 -18.65
CA ALA A 59 -17.57 5.59 -17.98
C ALA A 59 -17.25 7.06 -17.69
N ARG A 60 -17.59 7.95 -18.63
CA ARG A 60 -17.49 9.40 -18.49
C ARG A 60 -18.88 10.00 -18.36
N CYS A 61 -19.06 10.89 -17.39
CA CYS A 61 -20.29 11.63 -17.27
C CYS A 61 -20.38 12.72 -18.36
N GLY A 62 -21.59 13.05 -18.81
CA GLY A 62 -21.83 14.00 -19.90
C GLY A 62 -21.72 13.38 -21.31
N GLU A 63 -21.14 12.19 -21.46
CA GLU A 63 -21.13 11.44 -22.72
C GLU A 63 -22.41 10.57 -22.83
N GLY A 64 -23.51 11.21 -23.23
CA GLY A 64 -24.90 10.74 -23.08
C GLY A 64 -25.30 9.32 -23.55
N TRP A 65 -24.45 8.55 -24.25
CA TRP A 65 -24.75 7.15 -24.58
C TRP A 65 -23.88 6.14 -23.81
N LYS A 66 -22.63 6.50 -23.49
CA LYS A 66 -21.75 5.67 -22.63
C LYS A 66 -22.11 5.82 -21.16
N ALA A 67 -22.51 7.02 -20.75
CA ALA A 67 -22.90 7.31 -19.36
C ALA A 67 -24.14 6.51 -18.90
N ILE A 68 -25.05 6.14 -19.83
CA ILE A 68 -26.28 5.39 -19.53
C ILE A 68 -26.00 3.92 -19.14
N GLN A 69 -24.92 3.32 -19.66
CA GLN A 69 -24.57 1.93 -19.36
C GLN A 69 -23.95 1.78 -17.97
N HIS A 70 -23.35 2.84 -17.44
CA HIS A 70 -22.66 2.84 -16.16
C HIS A 70 -23.44 3.65 -15.12
N LYS A 71 -24.51 3.04 -14.58
CA LYS A 71 -25.41 3.65 -13.59
C LYS A 71 -24.72 4.16 -12.30
N ASN A 72 -23.47 3.75 -12.05
CA ASN A 72 -22.74 4.07 -10.82
C ASN A 72 -21.52 4.97 -11.04
N GLY A 73 -21.44 5.69 -12.16
CA GLY A 73 -20.24 6.47 -12.45
C GLY A 73 -19.00 5.59 -12.68
N GLY A 74 -17.95 6.15 -13.27
CA GLY A 74 -16.76 5.38 -13.65
C GLY A 74 -15.84 4.99 -12.51
N ILE A 75 -16.18 5.31 -11.25
CA ILE A 75 -15.32 5.06 -10.09
C ILE A 75 -16.18 4.58 -8.93
N ASP A 76 -15.81 3.46 -8.32
CA ASP A 76 -16.50 2.89 -7.16
C ASP A 76 -15.50 2.51 -6.07
N GLY A 77 -15.94 2.37 -4.83
CA GLY A 77 -15.11 1.83 -3.77
C GLY A 77 -15.55 2.23 -2.37
N TRP A 78 -14.58 2.50 -1.51
CA TRP A 78 -14.82 2.92 -0.13
C TRP A 78 -13.70 3.80 0.38
N TYR A 79 -14.02 4.63 1.38
CA TYR A 79 -13.01 5.22 2.25
C TYR A 79 -13.32 4.94 3.71
N LYS A 80 -12.31 5.03 4.56
CA LYS A 80 -12.46 4.89 6.01
C LYS A 80 -11.71 6.00 6.73
N TYR A 81 -12.29 6.49 7.82
CA TYR A 81 -11.55 7.24 8.82
C TYR A 81 -10.81 6.24 9.71
N GLU A 82 -9.49 6.35 9.83
CA GLU A 82 -8.69 5.37 10.57
C GLU A 82 -9.15 5.20 12.02
N ARG A 83 -9.54 6.30 12.68
CA ARG A 83 -9.99 6.28 14.08
C ARG A 83 -11.31 5.51 14.27
N ILE A 84 -12.19 5.57 13.29
CA ILE A 84 -13.53 4.95 13.37
C ILE A 84 -13.49 3.52 12.84
N GLY A 85 -12.61 3.24 11.86
CA GLY A 85 -12.47 1.94 11.23
C GLY A 85 -13.61 1.54 10.29
N GLN A 86 -14.74 2.26 10.34
CA GLN A 86 -15.89 2.01 9.47
C GLN A 86 -15.57 2.40 8.02
N LYS A 87 -15.80 1.44 7.10
CA LYS A 87 -15.78 1.69 5.66
C LYS A 87 -17.09 2.38 5.25
N LEU A 88 -16.95 3.49 4.55
CA LEU A 88 -18.04 4.26 3.96
C LEU A 88 -17.95 4.11 2.43
N PRO A 89 -19.04 3.74 1.75
CA PRO A 89 -19.03 3.59 0.30
C PRO A 89 -18.68 4.93 -0.36
N ILE A 90 -17.96 4.83 -1.48
CA ILE A 90 -17.71 5.95 -2.40
C ILE A 90 -18.12 5.50 -3.78
N THR A 91 -18.77 6.40 -4.51
CA THR A 91 -19.00 6.30 -5.95
C THR A 91 -18.63 7.63 -6.59
N GLY A 92 -18.22 7.63 -7.84
CA GLY A 92 -17.64 8.81 -8.46
C GLY A 92 -17.60 8.73 -9.97
N THR A 93 -17.30 9.86 -10.57
CA THR A 93 -17.20 9.98 -12.02
C THR A 93 -16.10 10.94 -12.41
N TYR A 94 -15.65 10.78 -13.65
CA TYR A 94 -14.92 11.80 -14.39
C TYR A 94 -15.91 12.90 -14.80
N LEU A 95 -15.57 14.17 -14.54
CA LEU A 95 -16.32 15.31 -15.09
C LEU A 95 -15.76 15.71 -16.47
N ASN A 96 -14.46 15.51 -16.68
CA ASN A 96 -13.74 15.60 -17.96
C ASN A 96 -12.47 14.74 -17.88
N GLU A 97 -11.56 14.84 -18.85
CA GLU A 97 -10.32 14.04 -18.88
C GLU A 97 -9.37 14.29 -17.70
N HIS A 98 -9.58 15.40 -16.97
CA HIS A 98 -8.67 15.91 -15.95
C HIS A 98 -9.38 16.21 -14.63
N SER A 99 -10.60 15.74 -14.40
CA SER A 99 -11.29 16.06 -13.15
C SER A 99 -12.12 14.89 -12.67
N VAL A 100 -12.13 14.75 -11.35
CA VAL A 100 -12.80 13.66 -10.67
C VAL A 100 -13.70 14.24 -9.60
N ARG A 101 -14.86 13.62 -9.45
CA ARG A 101 -15.77 13.89 -8.35
C ARG A 101 -16.26 12.60 -7.75
N LEU A 102 -16.05 12.47 -6.45
CA LEU A 102 -16.43 11.34 -5.64
C LEU A 102 -17.51 11.78 -4.66
N PHE A 103 -18.44 10.90 -4.38
CA PHE A 103 -19.56 11.10 -3.47
C PHE A 103 -19.62 9.94 -2.49
N VAL A 104 -19.91 10.28 -1.24
CA VAL A 104 -20.30 9.32 -0.20
C VAL A 104 -21.81 9.34 -0.15
N PRO A 105 -22.50 8.33 -0.71
CA PRO A 105 -23.94 8.35 -0.80
C PRO A 105 -24.57 8.33 0.60
N GLN A 106 -25.72 8.97 0.74
CA GLN A 106 -26.47 8.94 2.00
C GLN A 106 -27.15 7.58 2.19
N THR A 107 -27.66 7.01 1.09
CA THR A 107 -28.24 5.68 1.04
C THR A 107 -27.42 4.79 0.10
N PRO A 108 -27.03 3.57 0.52
CA PRO A 108 -26.37 2.64 -0.39
C PRO A 108 -27.21 2.43 -1.66
N GLY A 109 -26.62 2.67 -2.83
CA GLY A 109 -27.29 2.56 -4.13
C GLY A 109 -27.76 3.90 -4.73
N ASP A 110 -27.61 5.03 -4.03
CA ASP A 110 -27.76 6.34 -4.65
C ASP A 110 -26.77 6.49 -5.82
N THR A 111 -27.27 6.96 -6.96
CA THR A 111 -26.50 7.04 -8.22
C THR A 111 -26.14 8.47 -8.57
N ILE A 112 -25.12 8.62 -9.41
CA ILE A 112 -24.74 9.89 -10.02
C ILE A 112 -25.62 10.11 -11.25
N ASP A 113 -26.16 11.32 -11.40
CA ASP A 113 -26.86 11.70 -12.61
C ASP A 113 -25.88 11.76 -13.79
N ALA A 114 -26.14 10.94 -14.80
CA ALA A 114 -25.24 10.71 -15.93
C ALA A 114 -25.04 11.94 -16.84
N ILE A 115 -25.91 12.95 -16.73
CA ILE A 115 -25.88 14.16 -17.56
C ILE A 115 -25.20 15.30 -16.80
N THR A 116 -25.58 15.51 -15.54
CA THR A 116 -25.12 16.62 -14.70
C THR A 116 -23.87 16.29 -13.90
N CYS A 117 -23.55 15.00 -13.74
CA CYS A 117 -22.42 14.51 -12.95
C CYS A 117 -22.52 14.81 -11.46
N GLU A 118 -23.74 15.09 -11.01
CA GLU A 118 -24.06 15.39 -9.64
C GLU A 118 -24.79 14.21 -9.00
N MET A 119 -24.57 14.03 -7.70
CA MET A 119 -25.43 13.20 -6.87
C MET A 119 -26.29 14.14 -6.03
N GLU A 120 -27.59 13.93 -6.01
CA GLU A 120 -28.47 14.72 -5.13
C GLU A 120 -28.31 14.28 -3.67
N ASN A 121 -28.31 12.97 -3.40
CA ASN A 121 -28.33 12.39 -2.06
C ASN A 121 -26.95 11.89 -1.59
N TYR A 122 -26.04 12.81 -1.31
CA TYR A 122 -24.74 12.48 -0.71
C TYR A 122 -24.57 13.07 0.69
N ARG A 123 -23.69 12.47 1.48
CA ARG A 123 -23.24 13.02 2.77
C ARG A 123 -21.99 13.88 2.63
N GLU A 124 -21.05 13.43 1.81
CA GLU A 124 -19.74 14.04 1.63
C GLU A 124 -19.34 13.94 0.16
N THR A 125 -18.56 14.90 -0.31
CA THR A 125 -18.01 14.89 -1.67
C THR A 125 -16.53 15.20 -1.63
N PHE A 126 -15.79 14.57 -2.55
CA PHE A 126 -14.38 14.81 -2.80
C PHE A 126 -14.20 15.19 -4.27
N TRP A 127 -13.38 16.19 -4.59
CA TRP A 127 -13.21 16.56 -5.99
C TRP A 127 -11.88 17.25 -6.28
N ASN A 128 -11.47 17.17 -7.55
CA ASN A 128 -10.42 17.99 -8.15
C ASN A 128 -10.95 18.58 -9.46
N GLU A 129 -10.68 19.86 -9.70
CA GLU A 129 -11.21 20.64 -10.84
C GLU A 129 -10.21 20.76 -12.00
N SER A 130 -8.92 20.47 -11.76
CA SER A 130 -7.83 20.90 -12.64
C SER A 130 -7.05 19.74 -13.25
N ASP A 131 -6.81 18.68 -12.47
CA ASP A 131 -6.04 17.51 -12.88
C ASP A 131 -6.63 16.22 -12.30
N PHE A 132 -6.48 15.09 -13.02
CA PHE A 132 -6.77 13.79 -12.45
C PHE A 132 -5.68 13.43 -11.45
N ASP A 133 -5.76 14.08 -10.29
CA ASP A 133 -4.83 13.93 -9.19
C ASP A 133 -5.62 13.53 -7.95
N LEU A 134 -5.60 12.23 -7.66
CA LEU A 134 -6.18 11.66 -6.45
C LEU A 134 -5.35 11.97 -5.20
N THR A 135 -4.13 12.51 -5.34
CA THR A 135 -3.28 12.89 -4.20
C THR A 135 -3.71 14.22 -3.58
N ARG A 136 -4.46 15.05 -4.31
CA ARG A 136 -4.90 16.37 -3.87
C ARG A 136 -6.37 16.58 -4.21
N LEU A 137 -7.23 16.36 -3.22
CA LEU A 137 -8.67 16.53 -3.36
C LEU A 137 -9.17 17.67 -2.46
N ARG A 138 -10.26 18.30 -2.87
CA ARG A 138 -11.11 19.12 -1.98
C ARG A 138 -12.16 18.21 -1.38
N TRP A 139 -12.56 18.46 -0.13
CA TRP A 139 -13.60 17.74 0.57
C TRP A 139 -14.60 18.67 1.23
N GLN A 140 -15.86 18.26 1.22
CA GLN A 140 -16.95 18.99 1.86
C GLN A 140 -18.07 18.04 2.29
N LYS A 141 -18.65 18.28 3.47
CA LYS A 141 -19.92 17.66 3.88
C LYS A 141 -21.08 18.40 3.22
N LYS A 142 -22.12 17.68 2.80
CA LYS A 142 -23.33 18.30 2.21
C LYS A 142 -23.88 19.39 3.14
N GLY A 143 -24.10 20.58 2.58
CA GLY A 143 -24.58 21.76 3.30
C GLY A 143 -23.54 22.51 4.14
N ALA A 144 -22.32 22.01 4.31
CA ALA A 144 -21.28 22.73 5.02
C ALA A 144 -20.67 23.82 4.14
N ARG A 145 -20.46 25.04 4.66
CA ARG A 145 -19.79 26.12 3.90
C ARG A 145 -18.28 25.91 3.74
N LYS A 146 -17.65 25.19 4.67
CA LYS A 146 -16.21 25.02 4.70
C LYS A 146 -15.78 23.87 3.79
N VAL A 147 -14.99 24.20 2.77
CA VAL A 147 -14.22 23.24 1.97
C VAL A 147 -12.88 23.01 2.66
N ARG A 148 -12.41 21.77 2.69
CA ARG A 148 -11.12 21.39 3.27
C ARG A 148 -10.27 20.65 2.26
N GLN A 149 -8.96 20.74 2.42
CA GLN A 149 -8.03 20.00 1.57
C GLN A 149 -7.87 18.57 2.08
N VAL A 150 -7.65 17.64 1.15
CA VAL A 150 -7.29 16.25 1.39
C VAL A 150 -5.99 16.01 0.66
N GLU A 151 -4.99 15.53 1.39
CA GLU A 151 -3.68 15.17 0.86
C GLU A 151 -3.51 13.66 1.04
N LEU A 152 -3.31 12.95 -0.07
CA LEU A 152 -3.18 11.50 -0.12
C LEU A 152 -1.86 11.09 -0.78
N GLU A 153 -1.33 9.94 -0.39
CA GLU A 153 -0.25 9.22 -1.05
C GLU A 153 -0.84 8.01 -1.79
N VAL A 154 -0.31 7.73 -2.97
CA VAL A 154 -0.67 6.53 -3.73
C VAL A 154 0.13 5.35 -3.21
N LEU A 155 -0.55 4.41 -2.54
CA LEU A 155 0.03 3.15 -2.11
C LEU A 155 -0.06 2.08 -3.21
N HIS A 156 -1.02 2.18 -4.12
CA HIS A 156 -1.16 1.29 -5.27
C HIS A 156 -1.94 2.02 -6.39
N ASP A 157 -1.56 1.74 -7.63
CA ASP A 157 -2.08 2.32 -8.87
C ASP A 157 -2.57 1.18 -9.79
N PRO A 158 -3.73 1.30 -10.47
CA PRO A 158 -4.25 0.27 -11.37
C PRO A 158 -3.25 -0.20 -12.43
N GLY A 159 -3.34 -1.48 -12.79
CA GLY A 159 -2.54 -2.08 -13.86
C GLY A 159 -1.07 -2.30 -13.52
N ARG A 160 -0.65 -2.07 -12.27
CA ARG A 160 0.71 -2.34 -11.79
C ARG A 160 0.69 -3.09 -10.48
N ASP A 161 1.24 -4.30 -10.45
CA ASP A 161 1.47 -5.02 -9.21
C ASP A 161 2.35 -4.15 -8.29
N THR A 162 1.84 -3.86 -7.10
CA THR A 162 2.54 -3.02 -6.12
C THR A 162 2.88 -3.82 -4.89
N VAL A 163 4.17 -3.87 -4.59
CA VAL A 163 4.68 -4.56 -3.42
C VAL A 163 4.74 -3.61 -2.25
N LEU A 164 3.93 -3.91 -1.24
CA LEU A 164 3.81 -3.15 -0.01
C LEU A 164 4.52 -3.90 1.12
N LEU A 165 5.48 -3.23 1.73
CA LEU A 165 5.96 -3.58 3.06
C LEU A 165 5.13 -2.82 4.10
N ILE A 166 4.61 -3.54 5.09
CA ILE A 166 3.75 -3.01 6.13
C ILE A 166 4.48 -3.13 7.46
N PHE A 167 4.67 -2.01 8.15
CA PHE A 167 5.27 -1.94 9.48
C PHE A 167 4.20 -1.58 10.52
N GLU A 168 3.99 -2.47 11.49
CA GLU A 168 2.93 -2.32 12.49
C GLU A 168 3.52 -2.31 13.89
N ARG A 169 3.00 -1.43 14.75
CA ARG A 169 3.37 -1.28 16.16
C ARG A 169 2.10 -1.14 16.99
N PRO A 170 2.09 -1.50 18.29
CA PRO A 170 0.85 -1.57 19.07
C PRO A 170 0.14 -0.21 19.18
N ASP A 171 0.93 0.85 19.35
CA ASP A 171 0.42 2.20 19.66
C ASP A 171 0.52 3.18 18.49
N LYS A 172 0.79 2.68 17.27
CA LYS A 172 0.96 3.51 16.08
C LYS A 172 0.18 2.93 14.93
N LYS A 173 -0.15 3.79 13.97
CA LYS A 173 -0.77 3.35 12.72
C LYS A 173 0.23 2.51 11.93
N PRO A 174 -0.27 1.50 11.18
CA PRO A 174 0.56 0.81 10.21
C PRO A 174 1.19 1.81 9.24
N GLU A 175 2.47 1.67 8.99
CA GLU A 175 3.19 2.40 7.96
C GLU A 175 3.37 1.50 6.74
N PHE A 176 3.14 2.07 5.56
CA PHE A 176 3.16 1.34 4.29
C PHE A 176 4.29 1.89 3.43
N PHE A 177 5.07 0.98 2.86
CA PHE A 177 6.22 1.31 2.02
C PHE A 177 6.00 0.64 0.66
N ASN A 178 5.85 1.45 -0.40
CA ASN A 178 5.85 0.95 -1.77
C ASN A 178 7.29 0.59 -2.17
N MET A 179 7.63 -0.70 -2.09
CA MET A 179 8.99 -1.16 -2.28
C MET A 179 9.47 -1.01 -3.73
N GLY A 180 8.57 -1.12 -4.71
CA GLY A 180 8.92 -0.88 -6.11
C GLY A 180 9.36 0.57 -6.33
N GLN A 181 8.60 1.52 -5.78
CA GLN A 181 8.94 2.94 -5.85
C GLN A 181 10.21 3.28 -5.06
N LEU A 182 10.34 2.75 -3.83
CA LEU A 182 11.50 3.03 -2.98
C LEU A 182 12.82 2.52 -3.56
N LEU A 183 12.79 1.39 -4.25
CA LEU A 183 13.98 0.75 -4.81
C LEU A 183 14.21 1.11 -6.28
N GLY A 184 13.29 1.85 -6.91
CA GLY A 184 13.33 2.13 -8.35
C GLY A 184 13.28 0.86 -9.20
N LEU A 185 12.68 -0.22 -8.70
CA LEU A 185 12.58 -1.50 -9.41
C LEU A 185 11.26 -1.55 -10.19
N PRO A 186 11.30 -1.80 -11.52
CA PRO A 186 10.10 -2.04 -12.28
C PRO A 186 9.57 -3.43 -11.92
N GLU A 187 8.33 -3.50 -11.45
CA GLU A 187 7.54 -4.71 -11.22
C GLU A 187 8.19 -5.70 -10.22
N ILE A 188 7.53 -5.91 -9.09
CA ILE A 188 7.96 -6.91 -8.10
C ILE A 188 6.75 -7.81 -7.85
N ASP A 189 6.95 -9.12 -7.93
CA ASP A 189 5.86 -10.10 -7.85
C ASP A 189 5.65 -10.65 -6.45
N LYS A 190 6.67 -10.51 -5.60
CA LYS A 190 6.67 -11.04 -4.24
C LYS A 190 7.62 -10.27 -3.33
N ILE A 191 7.21 -10.16 -2.07
CA ILE A 191 8.06 -9.75 -0.96
C ILE A 191 7.95 -10.77 0.16
N GLU A 192 9.09 -11.10 0.75
CA GLU A 192 9.19 -11.94 1.93
C GLU A 192 9.98 -11.18 3.00
N VAL A 193 9.41 -11.10 4.20
CA VAL A 193 10.13 -10.63 5.39
C VAL A 193 10.93 -11.82 5.94
N ILE A 194 12.25 -11.74 5.88
CA ILE A 194 13.13 -12.83 6.33
C ILE A 194 13.28 -12.78 7.85
N ALA A 195 13.66 -11.63 8.37
CA ALA A 195 13.86 -11.41 9.79
C ALA A 195 13.85 -9.92 10.11
N TYR A 196 13.50 -9.58 11.35
CA TYR A 196 13.57 -8.22 11.85
C TYR A 196 13.89 -8.20 13.33
N THR A 197 14.47 -7.10 13.80
CA THR A 197 14.70 -6.83 15.20
C THR A 197 14.79 -5.33 15.45
N ARG A 198 14.66 -4.90 16.70
CA ARG A 198 15.01 -3.56 17.14
C ARG A 198 16.37 -3.56 17.81
N SER A 199 17.26 -2.66 17.37
CA SER A 199 18.55 -2.39 18.00
C SER A 199 18.61 -0.92 18.41
N GLY A 200 18.56 -0.66 19.71
CA GLY A 200 18.43 0.71 20.22
C GLY A 200 17.14 1.40 19.74
N THR A 201 17.29 2.52 19.03
CA THR A 201 16.20 3.34 18.49
C THR A 201 15.78 2.95 17.07
N SER A 202 16.48 1.99 16.45
CA SER A 202 16.28 1.63 15.05
C SER A 202 15.67 0.25 14.90
N TYR A 203 14.81 0.11 13.89
CA TYR A 203 14.23 -1.17 13.46
C TYR A 203 15.00 -1.64 12.23
N HIS A 204 15.50 -2.87 12.29
CA HIS A 204 16.24 -3.49 11.21
C HIS A 204 15.39 -4.60 10.61
N LEU A 205 15.29 -4.61 9.29
CA LEU A 205 14.53 -5.58 8.52
C LEU A 205 15.42 -6.16 7.42
N LEU A 206 15.50 -7.49 7.37
CA LEU A 206 15.96 -8.24 6.21
C LEU A 206 14.75 -8.71 5.40
N PHE A 207 14.77 -8.47 4.10
CA PHE A 207 13.69 -8.85 3.19
C PHE A 207 14.23 -9.44 1.89
N ARG A 208 13.41 -10.27 1.24
CA ARG A 208 13.63 -10.78 -0.11
C ARG A 208 12.55 -10.22 -1.03
N LEU A 209 12.94 -9.85 -2.24
CA LEU A 209 12.03 -9.51 -3.33
C LEU A 209 12.25 -10.49 -4.48
N GLU A 210 11.18 -10.87 -5.14
CA GLU A 210 11.25 -11.71 -6.34
C GLU A 210 10.53 -11.01 -7.48
N TYR A 211 11.16 -11.04 -8.64
CA TYR A 211 10.60 -10.68 -9.93
C TYR A 211 10.53 -11.92 -10.80
N ASN A 212 9.35 -12.18 -11.34
CA ASN A 212 8.96 -13.32 -12.16
C ASN A 212 8.41 -12.81 -13.50
N GLY A 213 9.30 -12.27 -14.34
CA GLY A 213 8.99 -11.92 -15.72
C GLY A 213 8.81 -13.15 -16.60
N TRP A 214 8.20 -12.96 -17.79
CA TRP A 214 7.89 -14.05 -18.73
C TRP A 214 9.09 -14.90 -19.19
N ARG A 215 10.33 -14.38 -19.03
CA ARG A 215 11.58 -15.06 -19.37
C ARG A 215 12.72 -14.80 -18.38
N GLU A 216 12.41 -14.15 -17.27
CA GLU A 216 13.42 -13.62 -16.37
C GLU A 216 12.97 -13.80 -14.94
N TYR A 217 13.81 -14.43 -14.15
CA TYR A 217 13.66 -14.49 -12.71
C TYR A 217 14.80 -13.72 -12.08
N ARG A 218 14.48 -12.72 -11.25
CA ARG A 218 15.45 -12.00 -10.44
C ARG A 218 15.04 -12.06 -8.98
N GLU A 219 16.01 -12.30 -8.11
CA GLU A 219 15.85 -12.23 -6.67
C GLU A 219 16.74 -11.11 -6.12
N TYR A 220 16.19 -10.32 -5.21
CA TYR A 220 16.94 -9.31 -4.48
C TYR A 220 16.87 -9.58 -2.99
N LEU A 221 17.99 -9.39 -2.31
CA LEU A 221 18.08 -9.40 -0.85
C LEU A 221 18.30 -7.98 -0.37
N GLY A 222 17.46 -7.50 0.55
CA GLY A 222 17.49 -6.14 1.04
C GLY A 222 17.55 -6.03 2.56
N HIS A 223 18.16 -4.93 3.02
CA HIS A 223 18.23 -4.50 4.40
C HIS A 223 17.67 -3.09 4.51
N LEU A 224 16.60 -2.95 5.29
CA LEU A 224 15.95 -1.68 5.58
C LEU A 224 16.16 -1.33 7.05
N VAL A 225 16.56 -0.09 7.31
CA VAL A 225 16.69 0.47 8.66
C VAL A 225 15.73 1.64 8.80
N LEU A 226 14.85 1.57 9.80
CA LEU A 226 13.89 2.61 10.13
C LEU A 226 14.18 3.20 11.51
N ASN A 227 14.01 4.51 11.67
CA ASN A 227 14.05 5.17 12.98
C ASN A 227 12.75 4.96 13.78
N GLU A 228 12.67 5.52 14.99
CA GLU A 228 11.49 5.45 15.85
C GLU A 228 10.22 6.06 15.24
N GLN A 229 10.36 6.96 14.28
CA GLN A 229 9.26 7.60 13.57
C GLN A 229 8.92 6.88 12.26
N ALA A 230 9.52 5.70 12.01
CA ALA A 230 9.42 4.94 10.76
C ALA A 230 9.99 5.67 9.52
N GLY A 231 10.83 6.68 9.73
CA GLY A 231 11.63 7.28 8.66
C GLY A 231 12.79 6.36 8.27
N ILE A 232 13.07 6.28 6.97
CA ILE A 232 14.15 5.45 6.42
C ILE A 232 15.50 6.07 6.78
N GLU A 233 16.32 5.36 7.53
CA GLU A 233 17.70 5.76 7.89
C GLU A 233 18.71 5.18 6.89
N ASP A 234 18.51 3.93 6.48
CA ASP A 234 19.34 3.22 5.51
C ASP A 234 18.49 2.22 4.73
N LEU A 235 18.80 2.06 3.44
CA LEU A 235 18.17 1.08 2.57
C LEU A 235 19.19 0.58 1.58
N ARG A 236 19.53 -0.71 1.69
CA ARG A 236 20.46 -1.39 0.78
C ARG A 236 19.82 -2.63 0.24
N TYR A 237 20.13 -2.96 -1.00
CA TYR A 237 19.68 -4.20 -1.62
C TYR A 237 20.70 -4.65 -2.66
N PHE A 238 20.73 -5.95 -2.90
CA PHE A 238 21.66 -6.61 -3.79
C PHE A 238 20.91 -7.65 -4.61
N LEU A 239 21.27 -7.78 -5.89
CA LEU A 239 20.80 -8.87 -6.73
C LEU A 239 21.42 -10.18 -6.21
N SER A 240 20.61 -11.07 -5.65
CA SER A 240 21.07 -12.35 -5.09
C SER A 240 21.05 -13.47 -6.15
N TYR A 241 20.21 -13.34 -7.18
CA TYR A 241 20.12 -14.29 -8.27
C TYR A 241 19.52 -13.63 -9.53
N ASP A 242 20.06 -13.98 -10.69
CA ASP A 242 19.50 -13.65 -12.01
C ASP A 242 19.49 -14.91 -12.89
N SER A 243 18.35 -15.24 -13.49
CA SER A 243 18.23 -16.40 -14.39
C SER A 243 19.12 -16.33 -15.63
N TRP A 244 19.51 -15.13 -16.07
CA TRP A 244 20.39 -14.93 -17.23
C TRP A 244 21.88 -15.02 -16.86
N GLN A 245 22.20 -14.72 -15.61
CA GLN A 245 23.54 -14.79 -15.05
C GLN A 245 23.49 -15.60 -13.74
N PRO A 246 23.42 -16.93 -13.83
CA PRO A 246 23.16 -17.80 -12.67
C PRO A 246 24.31 -17.83 -11.64
N GLU A 247 25.39 -17.08 -11.87
CA GLU A 247 26.39 -16.82 -10.85
C GLU A 247 25.75 -16.02 -9.71
N LYS A 248 25.34 -16.75 -8.67
CA LYS A 248 24.82 -16.15 -7.44
C LYS A 248 25.88 -15.26 -6.82
N GLU A 249 25.61 -13.97 -6.69
CA GLU A 249 26.36 -13.16 -5.73
C GLU A 249 26.20 -13.81 -4.36
N LYS A 250 27.32 -14.27 -3.77
CA LYS A 250 27.29 -14.96 -2.48
C LYS A 250 27.11 -13.93 -1.38
N LEU A 251 25.87 -13.52 -1.11
CA LEU A 251 25.57 -12.57 -0.05
C LEU A 251 25.62 -13.25 1.32
N ILE A 252 26.17 -12.56 2.32
CA ILE A 252 26.26 -13.01 3.70
C ILE A 252 25.31 -12.16 4.55
N TYR A 253 24.39 -12.81 5.25
CA TYR A 253 23.51 -12.20 6.25
C TYR A 253 23.25 -13.19 7.40
N ASP A 254 22.84 -12.68 8.56
CA ASP A 254 22.47 -13.48 9.72
C ASP A 254 21.04 -13.16 10.13
N ALA A 255 20.10 -14.06 9.83
CA ALA A 255 18.69 -13.87 10.17
C ALA A 255 18.43 -13.75 11.68
N ARG A 256 19.35 -14.21 12.53
CA ARG A 256 19.25 -14.05 13.99
C ARG A 256 19.80 -12.70 14.48
N HIS A 257 20.57 -12.03 13.63
CA HIS A 257 21.15 -10.71 13.87
C HIS A 257 20.89 -9.75 12.69
N PRO A 258 19.62 -9.41 12.38
CA PRO A 258 19.25 -8.55 11.25
C PRO A 258 19.93 -7.17 11.27
N GLU A 259 20.31 -6.70 12.46
CA GLU A 259 21.05 -5.45 12.67
C GLU A 259 22.43 -5.42 11.99
N ARG A 260 22.99 -6.59 11.67
CA ARG A 260 24.28 -6.70 10.95
C ARG A 260 24.16 -6.47 9.45
N GLY A 261 22.95 -6.42 8.91
CA GLY A 261 22.68 -6.16 7.49
C GLY A 261 23.17 -7.26 6.54
N ILE A 262 23.46 -6.85 5.30
CA ILE A 262 23.90 -7.72 4.21
C ILE A 262 25.29 -7.26 3.75
N ARG A 263 26.20 -8.21 3.52
CA ARG A 263 27.55 -7.94 3.02
C ARG A 263 27.97 -8.92 1.92
N LYS A 264 28.84 -8.46 1.03
CA LYS A 264 29.53 -9.33 0.06
C LYS A 264 30.71 -10.04 0.76
N PRO A 265 31.14 -11.22 0.29
CA PRO A 265 32.37 -11.85 0.77
C PRO A 265 33.55 -10.95 0.39
N GLU A 266 34.51 -10.83 1.30
CA GLU A 266 35.82 -10.23 1.03
C GLU A 266 36.70 -11.16 0.18
#